data_AF-A0A923Y692-F1
#
_entry.id   AF-A0A923Y692-F1
#
_cell.length_a   1.000
_cell.length_b   1.000
_cell.length_c   1.000
_cell.angle_alpha   90.00
_cell.angle_beta   90.00
_cell.angle_gamma   90.00
#
_symmetry.space_group_name_H-M   'P 1'
#
loop_
_entity.id
_entity.type
_entity.pdbx_description
1 polymer ?
#
loop_
_entity_poly.entity_id
_entity_poly.type
_entity_poly.pdbx_seq_one_letter_code
_entity_poly.pdbx_strand_id
1 'polypeptide(L)' 'MKPAIRAEAERLYAAFLSAGALPVDADILLPAETLLDLYGEDIRARAYVTTDPVLGEMMLR' A
#
# COMPACT_ATOMS: atom_id res chain seq x y z
N MET A 1 10.63 15.30 -4.22
CA MET A 1 9.90 15.48 -2.94
C MET A 1 10.42 16.70 -2.21
N LYS A 2 9.54 17.60 -1.72
CA LYS A 2 9.95 18.84 -1.01
C LYS A 2 10.71 18.47 0.29
N PRO A 3 11.82 19.15 0.65
CA PRO A 3 12.61 18.81 1.83
C PRO A 3 11.81 18.73 3.13
N ALA A 4 10.87 19.66 3.34
CA ALA A 4 10.00 19.69 4.53
C ALA A 4 9.12 18.44 4.67
N ILE A 5 8.63 17.86 3.57
CA ILE A 5 7.80 16.64 3.60
C ILE A 5 8.63 15.45 4.07
N ARG A 6 9.91 15.39 3.67
CA ARG A 6 10.80 14.30 4.08
C ARG A 6 11.16 14.38 5.55
N ALA A 7 11.51 15.58 6.02
CA ALA A 7 11.79 15.81 7.43
C ALA A 7 10.60 15.45 8.33
N GLU A 8 9.37 15.78 7.90
CA GLU A 8 8.17 15.42 8.64
C GLU A 8 7.89 13.91 8.61
N ALA A 9 8.08 13.24 7.47
CA ALA A 9 7.97 11.79 7.38
C ALA A 9 8.96 11.08 8.30
N GLU A 10 10.22 11.53 8.33
CA GLU A 10 11.26 11.01 9.22
C GLU A 10 10.91 11.21 10.70
N ARG A 11 10.37 12.38 11.07
CA ARG A 11 9.91 12.67 12.44
C ARG A 11 8.80 11.71 12.88
N LEU A 12 7.79 11.49 12.04
CA LEU A 12 6.69 10.56 12.32
C LEU A 12 7.19 9.12 12.43
N TYR A 13 8.05 8.70 11.50
CA TYR A 13 8.62 7.36 11.48
C TYR A 13 9.44 7.08 12.75
N ALA A 14 10.29 8.02 13.18
CA ALA A 14 11.08 7.90 14.40
C ALA A 14 10.20 7.74 15.66
N ALA A 15 9.04 8.43 15.71
CA ALA A 15 8.10 8.30 16.82
C ALA A 15 7.54 6.87 16.93
N PHE A 16 7.16 6.24 15.81
CA PHE A 16 6.69 4.85 15.82
C PHE A 16 7.78 3.87 16.25
N LEU A 17 9.02 4.04 15.77
CA LEU A 17 10.15 3.19 16.19
C LEU A 17 10.42 3.31 17.70
N SER A 18 10.36 4.53 18.25
CA SER A 18 10.55 4.73 19.70
C SER A 18 9.45 4.09 20.56
N ALA A 19 8.25 3.90 19.99
CA ALA A 19 7.14 3.20 20.64
C ALA A 19 7.24 1.67 20.51
N GLY A 20 8.30 1.15 19.89
CA GLY A 20 8.54 -0.28 19.70
C GLY A 20 7.88 -0.88 18.46
N ALA A 21 7.38 -0.06 17.53
CA ALA A 21 6.87 -0.56 16.26
C ALA A 21 8.00 -1.13 15.40
N LEU A 22 7.67 -2.15 14.60
CA LEU A 22 8.56 -2.74 13.61
C LEU A 22 8.20 -2.21 12.22
N PRO A 23 9.18 -1.79 11.41
CA PRO A 23 8.92 -1.38 10.05
C PRO A 23 8.53 -2.58 9.20
N VAL A 24 7.40 -2.46 8.52
CA VAL A 24 6.91 -3.42 7.54
C VAL A 24 6.48 -2.66 6.29
N ASP A 25 6.65 -3.29 5.14
CA ASP A 25 6.15 -2.75 3.88
C ASP A 25 5.38 -3.86 3.15
N ALA A 26 4.37 -3.45 2.39
CA ALA A 26 3.58 -4.33 1.56
C ALA A 26 3.78 -3.97 0.09
N ASP A 27 3.69 -4.96 -0.78
CA ASP A 27 3.85 -4.74 -2.22
C ASP A 27 2.84 -3.69 -2.73
N ILE A 28 3.29 -2.86 -3.65
CA ILE A 28 2.45 -1.77 -4.22
C ILE A 28 1.30 -2.35 -5.05
N LEU A 29 1.58 -3.42 -5.79
CA LEU A 29 0.57 -4.20 -6.51
C LEU A 29 0.28 -5.48 -5.72
N LEU A 30 -1.00 -5.72 -5.45
CA LEU A 30 -1.47 -6.94 -4.80
C LEU A 30 -2.33 -7.75 -5.76
N PRO A 31 -2.42 -9.08 -5.61
CA PRO A 31 -3.45 -9.87 -6.28
C PRO A 31 -4.83 -9.28 -6.00
N ALA A 32 -5.67 -9.19 -7.03
CA ALA A 32 -7.01 -8.62 -6.91
C ALA A 32 -7.82 -9.26 -5.77
N GLU A 33 -7.75 -10.58 -5.63
CA GLU A 33 -8.43 -11.36 -4.58
C GLU A 33 -8.18 -10.79 -3.18
N THR A 34 -6.95 -10.36 -2.86
CA THR A 34 -6.63 -9.80 -1.54
C THR A 34 -7.45 -8.55 -1.21
N LEU A 35 -7.65 -7.65 -2.17
CA LEU A 35 -8.43 -6.43 -1.94
C LEU A 35 -9.93 -6.68 -2.04
N LEU A 36 -10.34 -7.62 -2.89
CA LEU A 36 -11.74 -8.01 -3.03
C LEU A 36 -12.26 -8.71 -1.77
N ASP A 37 -11.44 -9.55 -1.13
CA ASP A 37 -11.80 -10.19 0.14
C ASP A 37 -12.02 -9.17 1.27
N LEU A 38 -11.24 -8.08 1.27
CA LEU A 38 -11.33 -7.02 2.29
C LEU A 38 -12.47 -6.02 2.04
N TYR A 39 -12.73 -5.69 0.79
CA TYR A 39 -13.58 -4.55 0.42
C TYR A 39 -14.77 -4.90 -0.47
N GLY A 40 -14.85 -6.14 -0.96
CA GLY A 40 -15.84 -6.58 -1.93
C GLY A 40 -15.59 -6.07 -3.35
N GLU A 41 -16.47 -6.47 -4.27
CA GLU A 41 -16.36 -6.15 -5.71
C GLU A 41 -16.47 -4.65 -6.02
N ASP A 42 -17.13 -3.87 -5.16
CA ASP A 42 -17.33 -2.44 -5.37
C ASP A 42 -16.01 -1.65 -5.45
N ILE A 43 -14.91 -2.18 -4.89
CA ILE A 43 -13.60 -1.51 -4.95
C ILE A 43 -13.05 -1.44 -6.38
N ARG A 44 -13.47 -2.33 -7.29
CA ARG A 44 -13.01 -2.34 -8.68
C ARG A 44 -13.31 -1.04 -9.42
N ALA A 45 -14.41 -0.38 -9.08
CA ALA A 45 -14.78 0.90 -9.70
C ALA A 45 -13.88 2.07 -9.26
N ARG A 46 -13.03 1.87 -8.25
CA ARG A 46 -12.23 2.91 -7.60
C ARG A 46 -10.73 2.59 -7.53
N ALA A 47 -10.36 1.33 -7.71
CA ALA A 47 -8.97 0.87 -7.74
C ALA A 47 -8.36 1.03 -9.13
N TYR A 48 -7.04 1.23 -9.18
CA TYR A 48 -6.30 1.04 -10.42
C TYR A 48 -6.03 -0.46 -10.59
N VAL A 49 -6.57 -1.04 -11.66
CA VAL A 49 -6.47 -2.46 -11.99
C VAL A 49 -5.55 -2.65 -13.18
N THR A 50 -4.71 -3.67 -13.14
CA THR A 50 -3.86 -4.10 -14.25
C THR A 50 -3.86 -5.62 -14.36
N THR A 51 -3.43 -6.14 -15.51
CA THR A 51 -3.27 -7.57 -15.72
C THR A 51 -1.79 -7.89 -15.88
N ASP A 52 -1.27 -8.75 -15.01
CA ASP A 52 0.05 -9.35 -15.12
C ASP A 52 -0.06 -10.71 -15.85
N PRO A 53 0.85 -11.02 -16.80
CA PRO A 53 0.77 -12.26 -17.58
C PRO A 53 1.04 -13.54 -16.78
N VAL A 54 1.61 -13.44 -15.58
CA VAL A 54 1.93 -14.58 -14.71
C VAL A 54 1.03 -14.60 -13.48
N LEU A 55 0.87 -13.45 -12.82
CA LEU A 55 0.16 -13.32 -11.56
C LEU A 55 -1.34 -13.08 -11.74
N GLY A 56 -1.80 -12.82 -12.97
CA GLY A 56 -3.19 -12.54 -13.27
C GLY A 56 -3.59 -11.11 -12.94
N GLU A 57 -4.79 -10.91 -12.39
CA GLU A 57 -5.30 -9.58 -12.11
C GLU A 57 -4.69 -8.99 -10.83
N MET A 58 -4.14 -7.79 -10.96
CA MET A 58 -3.45 -7.07 -9.89
C MET A 58 -4.11 -5.71 -9.66
N MET A 59 -4.10 -5.23 -8.42
CA MET A 59 -4.64 -3.94 -8.03
C MET A 59 -3.60 -3.11 -7.27
N LEU A 60 -3.60 -1.79 -7.52
CA LEU A 60 -2.83 -0.83 -6.75
C LEU A 60 -3.48 -0.62 -5.37
N ARG A 61 -2.71 -0.84 -4.29
CA ARG A 61 -3.18 -0.67 -2.91
C ARG A 61 -3.21 0.77 -2.43
#